data_AF-A0A732IUT4-F1
#
_entry.id   AF-A0A732IUT4-F1
#
_cell.length_a   1.000
_cell.length_b   1.000
_cell.length_c   1.000
_cell.angle_alpha   90.00
_cell.angle_beta   90.00
_cell.angle_gamma   90.00
#
_symmetry.space_group_name_H-M   'P 1'
#
loop_
_entity.id
_entity.type
_entity.pdbx_description
1 polymer ?
#
loop_
_entity_poly.entity_id
_entity_poly.type
_entity_poly.pdbx_seq_one_letter_code
_entity_poly.pdbx_strand_id
1 'polypeptide(L)' 'MQNPKLQYLTDYSPSDAPWDAHRSVSDDVGGIYLLAAEYEHYGTRMASCGGLLRFGWSTLKETGET' A
#
# COMPACT_ATOMS: atom_id res chain seq x y z
N MET A 1 -6.19 -14.57 5.79
CA MET A 1 -5.06 -15.50 5.58
C MET A 1 -3.97 -14.76 4.82
N GLN A 2 -2.87 -14.39 5.49
CA GLN A 2 -1.67 -13.91 4.80
C GLN A 2 -0.95 -15.10 4.17
N ASN A 3 -0.61 -15.00 2.89
CA ASN A 3 0.37 -15.88 2.27
C ASN A 3 1.65 -15.04 2.08
N PRO A 4 2.71 -15.26 2.88
CA PRO A 4 3.93 -14.46 2.79
C PRO A 4 4.65 -14.57 1.43
N LYS A 5 4.19 -15.44 0.52
CA LYS A 5 4.68 -15.56 -0.85
C LYS A 5 3.94 -14.67 -1.87
N LEU A 6 2.83 -14.03 -1.49
CA LEU A 6 2.01 -13.22 -2.38
C LEU A 6 2.07 -11.76 -1.91
N GLN A 7 3.16 -11.08 -2.27
CA GLN A 7 3.49 -9.72 -1.83
C GLN A 7 2.94 -8.65 -2.78
N TYR A 8 2.82 -8.98 -4.06
CA TYR A 8 2.40 -8.11 -5.15
C TYR A 8 1.10 -8.62 -5.80
N LEU A 9 0.36 -7.75 -6.48
CA LEU A 9 -0.84 -8.19 -7.20
C LEU A 9 -0.49 -9.14 -8.35
N THR A 10 0.69 -8.96 -8.94
CA THR A 10 1.27 -9.90 -9.91
C THR A 10 1.46 -11.31 -9.40
N ASP A 11 1.64 -11.49 -8.08
CA ASP A 11 1.75 -12.82 -7.48
C ASP A 11 0.39 -13.55 -7.49
N TYR A 12 -0.72 -12.81 -7.52
CA TYR A 12 -2.09 -13.35 -7.66
C TYR A 12 -2.51 -13.49 -9.13
N SER A 13 -2.20 -12.51 -9.97
CA SER A 13 -2.48 -12.53 -11.41
C SER A 13 -1.43 -11.74 -12.20
N PRO A 14 -0.76 -12.34 -13.21
CA PRO A 14 0.20 -11.62 -14.05
C PRO A 14 -0.38 -10.37 -14.76
N SER A 15 -1.70 -10.33 -14.97
CA SER A 15 -2.37 -9.17 -15.57
C SER A 15 -2.31 -7.91 -14.72
N ASP A 16 -2.00 -8.04 -13.42
CA ASP A 16 -2.09 -6.94 -12.47
C ASP A 16 -0.77 -6.16 -12.32
N ALA A 17 0.24 -6.47 -13.14
CA ALA A 17 1.52 -5.75 -13.18
C ALA A 17 1.41 -4.21 -13.26
N PRO A 18 0.47 -3.62 -14.03
CA PRO A 18 0.31 -2.17 -14.03
C PRO A 18 -0.05 -1.60 -12.66
N TRP A 19 -0.77 -2.36 -11.84
CA TRP A 19 -1.21 -1.92 -10.52
C TRP A 19 -0.08 -1.92 -9.49
N ASP A 20 0.86 -2.87 -9.58
CA ASP A 20 2.08 -2.84 -8.76
C ASP A 20 2.95 -1.61 -9.09
N ALA A 21 3.04 -1.23 -10.37
CA ALA A 21 3.73 -0.01 -10.79
C ALA A 21 3.04 1.27 -10.26
N HIS A 22 1.71 1.35 -10.38
CA HIS A 22 0.94 2.49 -9.85
C HIS A 22 1.08 2.60 -8.33
N ARG A 23 1.10 1.48 -7.61
CA ARG A 23 1.36 1.45 -6.17
C ARG A 23 2.73 2.04 -5.84
N SER A 24 3.79 1.57 -6.51
CA SER A 24 5.15 2.08 -6.28
C SER A 24 5.22 3.60 -6.46
N VAL A 25 4.61 4.13 -7.51
CA VAL A 25 4.58 5.59 -7.75
C VAL A 25 3.79 6.32 -6.66
N SER A 26 2.69 5.75 -6.18
CA SER A 26 1.93 6.32 -5.06
C SER A 26 2.76 6.35 -3.77
N ASP A 27 3.53 5.29 -3.50
CA ASP A 27 4.42 5.22 -2.33
C ASP A 27 5.53 6.28 -2.42
N ASP A 28 6.13 6.45 -3.60
CA ASP A 28 7.15 7.49 -3.85
C ASP A 28 6.60 8.90 -3.60
N VAL A 29 5.43 9.23 -4.15
CA VAL A 29 4.79 10.54 -3.97
C VAL A 29 4.38 10.76 -2.51
N GLY A 30 3.84 9.73 -1.85
CA GLY A 30 3.53 9.77 -0.43
C GLY A 30 4.77 10.06 0.42
N GLY A 31 5.89 9.42 0.09
CA GLY A 31 7.20 9.67 0.70
C GLY A 31 7.65 11.11 0.53
N ILE A 32 7.54 11.69 -0.67
CA ILE A 32 7.87 13.10 -0.94
C ILE A 32 7.04 14.04 -0.05
N TYR A 33 5.73 13.82 0.05
CA TYR A 33 4.87 14.64 0.90
C TYR A 33 5.21 14.54 2.39
N LEU A 34 5.68 13.39 2.87
CA LEU A 34 6.09 13.24 4.27
C LEU A 34 7.41 13.95 4.61
N LEU A 35 8.21 14.37 3.62
CA LEU A 35 9.47 15.09 3.85
C LEU A 35 9.25 16.56 4.26
N ALA A 36 8.04 17.11 4.07
CA ALA A 36 7.73 18.49 4.39
C ALA A 36 6.47 18.57 5.26
N ALA A 37 6.58 19.21 6.43
CA ALA A 37 5.49 19.29 7.41
C ALA A 37 4.19 19.91 6.85
N GLU A 38 4.31 20.81 5.87
CA GLU A 38 3.15 21.40 5.17
C GLU A 38 2.34 20.40 4.33
N TYR A 39 2.91 19.23 4.01
CA TYR A 39 2.27 18.20 3.19
C TYR A 39 2.02 16.88 3.94
N GLU A 40 2.29 16.81 5.25
CA GLU A 40 2.11 15.60 6.06
C GLU A 40 0.69 15.00 5.93
N HIS A 41 -0.33 15.87 5.86
CA HIS A 41 -1.71 15.43 5.69
C HIS A 41 -1.95 14.76 4.32
N TYR A 42 -1.30 15.23 3.25
CA TYR A 42 -1.38 14.60 1.94
C TYR A 42 -0.67 13.25 1.91
N GLY A 43 0.52 13.15 2.51
CA GLY A 43 1.24 11.87 2.68
C GLY A 43 0.40 10.85 3.45
N THR A 44 -0.19 11.26 4.59
CA THR A 44 -1.06 10.42 5.41
C THR A 44 -2.30 9.94 4.65
N ARG A 45 -2.94 10.84 3.88
CA ARG A 45 -4.09 10.47 3.04
C ARG A 45 -3.72 9.47 1.96
N MET A 46 -2.58 9.67 1.29
CA MET A 46 -2.10 8.74 0.26
C MET A 46 -1.81 7.35 0.83
N ALA A 47 -1.14 7.27 1.99
CA ALA A 47 -0.92 6.00 2.70
C ALA A 47 -2.26 5.32 3.06
N SER A 48 -3.24 6.10 3.54
CA SER A 48 -4.57 5.58 3.89
C SER A 48 -5.36 5.07 2.67
N CYS A 49 -5.32 5.79 1.54
CA CYS A 49 -5.94 5.36 0.29
C CYS A 49 -5.25 4.14 -0.31
N GLY A 50 -3.92 4.03 -0.21
CA GLY A 50 -3.19 2.80 -0.52
C GLY A 50 -3.69 1.62 0.31
N GLY A 51 -3.98 1.85 1.60
CA GLY A 51 -4.66 0.89 2.47
C GLY A 51 -6.00 0.37 1.94
N LEU A 52 -6.87 1.27 1.46
CA LEU A 52 -8.22 0.93 0.96
C LEU A 52 -8.23 0.10 -0.33
N LEU A 53 -7.21 0.27 -1.18
CA LEU A 53 -7.01 -0.57 -2.37
C LEU A 53 -6.40 -1.95 -2.02
N ARG A 54 -6.30 -2.29 -0.74
CA ARG A 54 -5.56 -3.44 -0.19
C ARG A 54 -4.05 -3.42 -0.49
N PHE A 55 -3.48 -2.28 -0.87
CA PHE A 55 -2.02 -2.12 -0.97
C PHE A 55 -1.37 -1.88 0.39
N GLY A 56 -2.10 -1.29 1.35
CA GLY A 56 -1.72 -1.25 2.76
C GLY A 56 -2.49 -2.30 3.54
N TRP A 57 -1.91 -3.48 3.72
CA TRP A 57 -2.45 -4.46 4.65
C TRP A 57 -1.94 -4.17 6.07
N SER A 58 -2.87 -3.89 6.98
CA SER A 58 -2.63 -3.96 8.41
C SER A 58 -3.08 -5.34 8.88
N THR A 59 -2.16 -6.13 9.46
CA THR A 59 -2.52 -7.39 10.12
C THR A 59 -3.44 -7.06 11.31
N LEU A 60 -4.71 -7.44 11.20
CA LEU A 60 -5.68 -7.23 12.28
C LEU A 60 -5.49 -8.33 13.33
N LYS A 61 -4.55 -8.12 14.25
CA LYS A 61 -4.26 -9.09 15.33
C LYS A 61 -5.50 -9.40 16.19
N GLU A 62 -6.42 -8.43 16.31
CA GLU A 62 -7.66 -8.58 17.06
C GLU A 62 -8.62 -9.61 16.46
N THR A 63 -8.52 -9.89 15.15
CA THR A 63 -9.34 -10.90 14.47
C THR A 63 -8.64 -12.27 14.38
N GLY A 64 -7.44 -12.41 14.94
CA GLY A 64 -6.65 -13.63 14.87
C GLY A 64 -5.87 -13.80 13.57
N GLU A 65 -5.70 -12.72 12.79
CA GLU A 65 -4.80 -12.73 11.63
C GLU A 65 -3.34 -12.79 12.08
N THR A 66 -2.57 -13.69 11.46
CA THR A 66 -1.11 -13.86 11.64
C THR A 66 -0.39 -13.64 10.32
#